data_AF-A0A9E1INZ3-F1
#
_entry.id   AF-A0A9E1INZ3-F1
#
_cell.length_a   1.000
_cell.length_b   1.000
_cell.length_c   1.000
_cell.angle_alpha   90.00
_cell.angle_beta   90.00
_cell.angle_gamma   90.00
#
_symmetry.space_group_name_H-M   'P 1'
#
loop_
_entity.id
_entity.type
_entity.pdbx_description
1 polymer ?
#
loop_
_entity_poly.entity_id
_entity_poly.type
_entity_poly.pdbx_seq_one_letter_code
_entity_poly.pdbx_strand_id
1 'polypeptide(L)'
;VDVPHLCDFYVPSVIHRGPLTVAISSGGCSPAFSRNFRRHLDQHIHPTLGQYMELLAAARAEVKLRLPDDEKRRMKLNSDLVECGADRLVEAGDIEAARSALWRLIDGEATRND
;
A
#
# COMPACT_ATOMS: atom_id res chain seq x y z
N VAL A 1 -33.53 10.85 5.02
CA VAL A 1 -34.69 10.33 4.26
C VAL A 1 -34.09 9.54 3.12
N ASP A 2 -33.94 8.22 3.26
CA ASP A 2 -33.33 7.36 2.24
C ASP A 2 -34.42 6.45 1.68
N VAL A 3 -34.61 6.51 0.36
CA VAL A 3 -35.54 5.67 -0.40
C VAL A 3 -34.69 4.69 -1.20
N PRO A 4 -34.42 3.46 -0.70
CA PRO A 4 -33.38 2.59 -1.25
C PRO A 4 -33.59 2.18 -2.72
N HIS A 5 -34.82 2.22 -3.21
CA HIS A 5 -35.18 1.88 -4.59
C HIS A 5 -35.05 3.05 -5.58
N LEU A 6 -34.68 4.25 -5.11
CA LEU A 6 -34.40 5.44 -5.93
C LEU A 6 -32.91 5.84 -5.87
N CYS A 7 -32.06 5.06 -5.22
CA CYS A 7 -30.63 5.33 -5.11
C CYS A 7 -29.85 4.48 -6.11
N ASP A 8 -29.35 5.11 -7.17
CA ASP A 8 -28.50 4.46 -8.18
C ASP A 8 -27.07 4.19 -7.69
N PHE A 9 -26.70 4.70 -6.51
CA PHE A 9 -25.35 4.60 -5.96
C PHE A 9 -25.34 4.45 -4.43
N TYR A 10 -24.51 3.53 -3.94
CA TYR A 10 -24.24 3.35 -2.51
C TYR A 10 -22.90 3.98 -2.15
N VAL A 11 -22.92 5.00 -1.29
CA VAL A 11 -21.69 5.61 -0.77
C VAL A 11 -20.94 4.59 0.10
N PRO A 12 -19.70 4.20 -0.26
CA PRO A 12 -18.93 3.23 0.50
C PRO A 12 -18.47 3.79 1.84
N SER A 13 -18.17 2.90 2.78
CA SER A 13 -17.44 3.24 3.99
C SER A 13 -15.94 3.24 3.69
N VAL A 14 -15.23 4.33 3.99
CA VAL A 14 -13.83 4.53 3.55
C VAL A 14 -12.87 4.65 4.73
N ILE A 15 -11.69 4.04 4.61
CA ILE A 15 -10.53 4.22 5.51
C ILE A 15 -9.43 4.92 4.70
N HIS A 16 -8.81 5.95 5.29
CA HIS A 16 -7.65 6.63 4.74
C HIS A 16 -6.44 6.45 5.67
N ARG A 17 -5.32 5.97 5.10
CA ARG A 17 -4.04 5.79 5.81
C ARG A 17 -2.91 6.26 4.91
N GLY A 18 -2.62 7.56 4.97
CA GLY A 18 -1.71 8.22 4.04
C GLY A 18 -2.19 8.03 2.59
N PRO A 19 -1.37 7.51 1.67
CA PRO A 19 -1.76 7.27 0.28
C PRO A 19 -2.66 6.03 0.10
N LEU A 20 -2.85 5.18 1.14
CA LEU A 20 -3.78 4.06 1.07
C LEU A 20 -5.22 4.53 1.29
N THR A 21 -6.10 4.11 0.40
CA THR A 21 -7.56 4.24 0.57
C THR A 21 -8.20 2.86 0.47
N VAL A 22 -8.98 2.48 1.49
CA VAL A 22 -9.77 1.24 1.50
C VAL A 22 -11.25 1.60 1.46
N ALA A 23 -11.95 1.20 0.41
CA ALA A 23 -13.39 1.42 0.25
C ALA A 23 -14.16 0.11 0.47
N ILE A 24 -15.17 0.16 1.33
CA ILE A 24 -15.96 -1.00 1.75
C ILE A 24 -17.41 -0.74 1.39
N SER A 25 -17.98 -1.60 0.55
CA SER A 25 -19.37 -1.53 0.10
C SER A 25 -20.03 -2.90 0.20
N SER A 26 -21.29 -2.92 0.64
CA SER A 26 -22.15 -4.10 0.61
C SER A 26 -23.11 -4.11 -0.58
N GLY A 27 -22.93 -3.22 -1.56
CA GLY A 27 -23.88 -3.05 -2.67
C GLY A 27 -25.30 -2.72 -2.21
N GLY A 28 -25.44 -1.98 -1.10
CA GLY A 28 -26.74 -1.63 -0.52
C GLY A 28 -27.38 -2.64 0.41
N CYS A 29 -26.85 -3.88 0.46
CA CYS A 29 -27.40 -4.94 1.31
C CYS A 29 -27.48 -4.54 2.79
N SER A 30 -26.43 -3.89 3.33
CA SER A 30 -26.43 -3.37 4.70
C SER A 30 -25.39 -2.25 4.89
N PRO A 31 -25.79 -0.97 4.82
CA PRO A 31 -24.91 0.16 5.14
C PRO A 31 -24.37 0.09 6.58
N ALA A 32 -25.15 -0.48 7.50
CA ALA A 32 -24.71 -0.70 8.88
C ALA A 32 -23.56 -1.71 8.97
N PHE A 33 -23.62 -2.80 8.20
CA PHE A 33 -22.53 -3.76 8.11
C PHE A 33 -21.27 -3.11 7.55
N SER A 34 -21.34 -2.40 6.42
CA SER A 34 -20.18 -1.73 5.82
C SER A 34 -19.50 -0.77 6.81
N ARG A 35 -20.28 -0.01 7.59
CA ARG A 35 -19.75 0.88 8.65
C ARG A 35 -19.09 0.12 9.80
N ASN A 36 -19.68 -1.00 10.21
CA ASN A 36 -19.11 -1.82 11.29
C ASN A 36 -17.81 -2.49 10.83
N PHE A 37 -17.82 -3.10 9.65
CA PHE A 37 -16.65 -3.76 9.06
C PHE A 37 -15.51 -2.77 8.80
N ARG A 38 -15.82 -1.54 8.36
CA ARG A 38 -14.84 -0.44 8.30
C ARG A 38 -14.15 -0.21 9.64
N ARG A 39 -14.89 -0.11 10.75
CA ARG A 39 -14.30 0.07 12.08
C ARG A 39 -13.42 -1.11 12.49
N HIS A 40 -13.85 -2.33 12.18
CA HIS A 40 -13.06 -3.52 12.46
C HIS A 40 -11.74 -3.54 11.68
N LEU A 41 -11.76 -3.25 10.38
CA LEU A 41 -10.55 -3.18 9.55
C LEU A 41 -9.64 -2.02 9.95
N ASP A 42 -10.19 -0.86 10.29
CA ASP A 42 -9.43 0.32 10.70
C ASP A 42 -8.56 0.04 11.95
N GLN A 43 -9.01 -0.86 12.83
CA GLN A 43 -8.24 -1.32 13.99
C GLN A 43 -7.04 -2.22 13.62
N HIS A 44 -7.06 -2.84 12.43
CA HIS A 44 -6.03 -3.76 11.97
C HIS A 44 -5.03 -3.09 11.03
N ILE A 45 -5.33 -1.90 10.53
CA ILE A 45 -4.41 -1.17 9.65
C ILE A 45 -3.46 -0.34 10.51
N HIS A 46 -2.18 -0.72 10.51
CA HIS A 46 -1.16 -0.08 11.31
C HIS A 46 -1.03 1.42 10.95
N PRO A 47 -0.93 2.33 11.94
CA PRO A 47 -0.87 3.77 11.69
C PRO A 47 0.36 4.20 10.87
N THR A 48 1.47 3.46 10.96
CA THR A 48 2.71 3.75 10.21
C THR A 48 2.66 3.33 8.74
N LEU A 49 1.59 2.66 8.30
CA LEU A 49 1.46 2.20 6.92
C LEU A 49 1.56 3.33 5.91
N GLY A 50 1.12 4.54 6.27
CA GLY A 50 1.28 5.73 5.44
C GLY A 50 2.76 6.04 5.14
N GLN A 51 3.61 6.00 6.15
CA GLN A 51 5.05 6.24 6.02
C GLN A 51 5.73 5.14 5.19
N TYR A 52 5.32 3.89 5.40
CA TYR A 52 5.79 2.78 4.58
C TYR A 52 5.44 2.97 3.10
N MET A 53 4.21 3.39 2.80
CA MET A 53 3.80 3.63 1.41
C MET A 53 4.55 4.79 0.75
N GLU A 54 4.92 5.83 1.49
CA GLU A 54 5.76 6.92 0.99
C GLU A 54 7.17 6.43 0.62
N LEU A 55 7.81 5.64 1.49
CA LEU A 55 9.09 4.99 1.20
C LEU A 55 9.01 4.06 -0.01
N LEU A 56 7.94 3.25 -0.07
CA LEU A 56 7.70 2.34 -1.18
C LEU A 56 7.51 3.11 -2.50
N ALA A 57 6.79 4.24 -2.48
CA ALA A 57 6.63 5.09 -3.66
C ALA A 57 7.97 5.65 -4.16
N ALA A 58 8.84 6.11 -3.26
CA ALA A 58 10.18 6.56 -3.61
C ALA A 58 11.04 5.42 -4.21
N ALA A 59 11.04 4.24 -3.57
CA ALA A 59 11.77 3.08 -4.09
C ALA A 59 11.27 2.64 -5.47
N ARG A 60 9.95 2.66 -5.71
CA ARG A 60 9.36 2.37 -7.03
C ARG A 60 9.81 3.36 -8.11
N ALA A 61 9.95 4.65 -7.78
CA ALA A 61 10.42 5.66 -8.71
C ALA A 61 11.89 5.39 -9.10
N GLU A 62 12.74 5.07 -8.13
CA GLU A 62 14.14 4.72 -8.36
C GLU A 62 14.29 3.45 -9.22
N VAL A 63 13.50 2.41 -8.96
CA VAL A 63 13.50 1.18 -9.79
C VAL A 63 13.14 1.51 -11.25
N LYS A 64 12.13 2.36 -11.47
CA LYS A 64 11.74 2.75 -12.83
C LYS A 64 12.81 3.57 -13.54
N LEU A 65 13.57 4.36 -12.82
CA LEU A 65 14.63 5.20 -13.36
C LEU A 65 15.89 4.39 -13.71
N ARG A 66 16.28 3.46 -12.84
CA ARG A 66 17.58 2.78 -12.92
C ARG A 66 17.56 1.46 -13.68
N LEU A 67 16.41 0.78 -13.79
CA LEU A 67 16.34 -0.55 -14.40
C LEU A 67 15.75 -0.49 -15.82
N PRO A 68 16.57 -0.62 -16.87
CA PRO A 68 16.11 -0.64 -18.26
C PRO A 68 15.41 -1.97 -18.63
N ASP A 69 15.75 -3.07 -17.95
CA ASP A 69 15.19 -4.40 -18.22
C ASP A 69 13.74 -4.53 -17.74
N ASP A 70 12.83 -4.88 -18.65
CA ASP A 70 11.39 -4.92 -18.41
C ASP A 70 10.96 -6.05 -17.46
N GLU A 71 11.59 -7.22 -17.54
CA GLU A 71 11.22 -8.38 -16.73
C GLU A 71 11.67 -8.22 -15.28
N LYS A 72 12.93 -7.83 -15.07
CA LYS A 72 13.49 -7.59 -13.73
C LYS A 72 12.85 -6.41 -13.05
N ARG A 73 12.61 -5.31 -13.78
CA ARG A 73 11.88 -4.15 -13.26
C ARG A 73 10.48 -4.55 -12.79
N ARG A 74 9.77 -5.38 -13.58
CA ARG A 74 8.43 -5.88 -13.22
C ARG A 74 8.48 -6.76 -11.96
N MET A 75 9.47 -7.64 -11.84
CA MET A 75 9.65 -8.47 -10.65
C MET A 75 9.82 -7.61 -9.40
N LYS A 76 10.76 -6.65 -9.42
CA LYS A 76 11.01 -5.75 -8.28
C LYS A 76 9.78 -4.94 -7.88
N LEU A 77 9.08 -4.37 -8.86
CA LEU A 77 7.92 -3.52 -8.62
C LEU A 77 6.72 -4.29 -8.07
N ASN A 78 6.54 -5.55 -8.45
CA ASN A 78 5.34 -6.31 -8.11
C ASN A 78 5.51 -7.23 -6.90
N SER A 79 6.75 -7.61 -6.56
CA SER A 79 7.03 -8.57 -5.49
C SER A 79 8.15 -8.06 -4.57
N ASP A 80 9.41 -8.00 -5.02
CA ASP A 80 10.56 -7.79 -4.12
C ASP A 80 10.43 -6.57 -3.19
N LEU A 81 10.00 -5.41 -3.72
CA LEU A 81 9.89 -4.19 -2.91
C LEU A 81 8.83 -4.31 -1.80
N VAL A 82 7.80 -5.14 -1.99
CA VAL A 82 6.73 -5.35 -1.00
C VAL A 82 7.11 -6.46 -0.02
N GLU A 83 7.80 -7.50 -0.50
CA GLU A 83 8.12 -8.70 0.27
C GLU A 83 9.42 -8.58 1.10
N CYS A 84 10.18 -7.50 0.93
CA CYS A 84 11.48 -7.30 1.60
C CYS A 84 11.40 -7.09 3.13
N GLY A 85 10.20 -6.97 3.69
CA GLY A 85 9.98 -6.79 5.12
C GLY A 85 10.20 -5.36 5.62
N ALA A 86 10.31 -4.37 4.73
CA ALA A 86 10.44 -2.97 5.10
C ALA A 86 9.20 -2.42 5.83
N ASP A 87 8.03 -2.99 5.59
CA ASP A 87 6.80 -2.73 6.35
C ASP A 87 6.99 -2.96 7.85
N ARG A 88 7.52 -4.12 8.24
CA ARG A 88 7.78 -4.49 9.65
C ARG A 88 8.81 -3.58 10.31
N LEU A 89 9.81 -3.11 9.56
CA LEU A 89 10.81 -2.17 10.06
C LEU A 89 10.20 -0.79 10.33
N VAL A 90 9.30 -0.33 9.45
CA VAL A 90 8.54 0.91 9.66
C VAL A 90 7.57 0.77 10.85
N GLU A 91 6.91 -0.38 11.01
CA GLU A 91 6.08 -0.68 12.18
C GLU A 91 6.88 -0.66 13.49
N ALA A 92 8.12 -1.15 13.48
CA ALA A 92 9.03 -1.08 14.62
C ALA A 92 9.64 0.32 14.87
N GLY A 93 9.38 1.30 13.99
CA GLY A 93 9.89 2.67 14.07
C GLY A 93 11.30 2.86 13.50
N ASP A 94 11.88 1.83 12.88
CA ASP A 94 13.22 1.89 12.26
C ASP A 94 13.12 2.22 10.76
N ILE A 95 12.83 3.50 10.50
CA ILE A 95 12.64 4.05 9.15
C ILE A 95 13.93 3.94 8.31
N GLU A 96 15.09 4.08 8.96
CA GLU A 96 16.38 4.04 8.26
C GLU A 96 16.75 2.61 7.84
N ALA A 97 16.49 1.62 8.70
CA ALA A 97 16.64 0.22 8.31
C ALA A 97 15.66 -0.16 7.19
N ALA A 98 14.40 0.31 7.26
CA ALA A 98 13.41 0.08 6.21
C ALA A 98 13.87 0.64 4.85
N ARG A 99 14.34 1.89 4.85
CA ARG A 99 14.93 2.54 3.67
C ARG A 99 16.13 1.74 3.15
N SER A 100 17.05 1.37 4.04
CA SER A 100 18.23 0.58 3.67
C SER A 100 17.86 -0.76 3.04
N ALA A 101 16.83 -1.44 3.55
CA ALA A 101 16.34 -2.70 3.00
C ALA A 101 15.81 -2.53 1.56
N LEU A 102 15.00 -1.49 1.31
CA LEU A 102 14.49 -1.16 -0.02
C LEU A 102 15.62 -0.82 -0.99
N TRP A 103 16.57 0.04 -0.60
CA TRP A 103 17.66 0.48 -1.48
C TRP A 103 18.67 -0.63 -1.79
N ARG A 104 18.92 -1.57 -0.86
CA ARG A 104 19.75 -2.75 -1.17
C ARG A 104 19.20 -3.57 -2.34
N LEU A 105 17.88 -3.67 -2.47
CA LEU A 105 17.26 -4.37 -3.61
C LEU A 105 17.46 -3.61 -4.93
N ILE A 106 17.56 -2.30 -4.89
CA ILE A 106 17.77 -1.46 -6.07
C ILE A 106 19.27 -1.52 -6.47
N ASP A 107 20.17 -1.37 -5.50
CA ASP A 107 21.61 -1.26 -5.72
C ASP A 107 22.27 -2.61 -6.06
N GLY A 108 21.74 -3.72 -5.54
CA GLY A 108 22.25 -5.07 -5.81
C GLY A 108 22.25 -5.50 -7.28
N GLU A 109 21.58 -4.74 -8.16
CA GLU A 109 21.64 -4.95 -9.61
C GLU A 109 22.36 -3.85 -10.39
N ALA A 110 22.45 -2.63 -9.86
CA ALA A 110 23.23 -1.56 -10.49
C ALA A 110 24.72 -1.95 -10.64
N THR A 111 25.22 -2.85 -9.78
CA THR A 111 26.60 -3.32 -9.73
C THR A 111 26.90 -4.57 -10.55
N ARG A 112 25.91 -5.17 -11.23
CA ARG A 112 26.10 -6.40 -12.03
C ARG A 112 26.20 -6.18 -13.54
N ASN A 113 26.19 -4.93 -14.00
CA ASN A 113 26.19 -4.59 -15.42
C ASN A 113 27.47 -3.89 -15.90
N ASP A 114 28.55 -3.96 -15.10
CA ASP A 114 29.91 -3.51 -15.45
C ASP A 114 30.85 -4.70 -15.73
#